data_AF-A0A370QRI2-F1
#
_entry.id   AF-A0A370QRI2-F1
#
_cell.length_a   1.000
_cell.length_b   1.000
_cell.length_c   1.000
_cell.angle_alpha   90.00
_cell.angle_beta   90.00
_cell.angle_gamma   90.00
#
_symmetry.space_group_name_H-M   'P 1'
#
loop_
_entity.id
_entity.type
_entity.pdbx_description
1 polymer ?
#
loop_
_entity_poly.entity_id
_entity_poly.type
_entity_poly.pdbx_seq_one_letter_code
_entity_poly.pdbx_strand_id
1 'polypeptide(L)'
;MLLGAYALGGRARARAKNTPYESGIDSVGSARMRLSAKFYLVAMFFVIFDVEALYLYAWSVSIRESGWIGFIEAAIFILVLLAGLVYLVRIGALDWTPARSKRRVKHPSTVTNTNSHPQ
;
A
#
# COMPACT_ATOMS: atom_id res chain seq x y z
N MET A 1 7.39 12.95 -27.12
CA MET A 1 5.96 13.30 -26.99
C MET A 1 5.70 14.43 -25.99
N LEU A 2 6.18 14.37 -24.74
CA LEU A 2 5.95 15.44 -23.75
C LEU A 2 6.46 16.83 -24.18
N LEU A 3 7.61 16.90 -24.85
CA LEU A 3 8.18 18.15 -25.40
C LEU A 3 7.27 18.83 -26.43
N GLY A 4 6.71 18.05 -27.36
CA GLY A 4 5.75 18.56 -28.36
C GLY A 4 4.44 19.01 -27.72
N ALA A 5 3.94 18.25 -26.74
CA ALA A 5 2.73 18.61 -25.99
C ALA A 5 2.92 19.89 -25.15
N TYR A 6 4.12 20.12 -24.60
CA TYR A 6 4.43 21.35 -23.87
C TYR A 6 4.57 22.56 -24.80
N ALA A 7 5.16 22.36 -25.99
CA ALA A 7 5.40 23.43 -26.96
C ALA A 7 4.14 23.86 -27.72
N LEU A 8 3.30 22.90 -28.15
CA LEU A 8 2.06 23.18 -28.90
C LEU A 8 0.81 23.26 -27.99
N GLY A 9 0.91 22.87 -26.72
CA GLY A 9 -0.21 22.86 -25.78
C GLY A 9 -0.65 24.26 -25.35
N GLY A 10 -1.96 24.53 -25.45
CA GLY A 10 -2.55 25.81 -25.05
C GLY A 10 -2.39 26.11 -23.56
N ARG A 11 -1.88 27.31 -23.25
CA ARG A 11 -1.70 27.77 -21.86
C ARG A 11 -2.98 28.43 -21.33
N ALA A 12 -3.92 27.64 -20.83
CA ALA A 12 -5.07 28.19 -20.09
C ALA A 12 -4.62 28.74 -18.72
N ARG A 13 -5.00 29.97 -18.36
CA ARG A 13 -4.84 30.53 -17.01
C ARG A 13 -6.24 30.70 -16.40
N ALA A 14 -6.56 29.89 -15.40
CA ALA A 14 -7.78 30.01 -14.62
C ALA A 14 -7.41 30.11 -13.14
N ARG A 15 -8.17 30.88 -12.35
CA ARG A 15 -7.88 31.16 -10.94
C ARG A 15 -7.72 29.88 -10.10
N ALA A 16 -8.49 28.84 -10.41
CA ALA A 16 -8.46 27.53 -9.74
C ALA A 16 -7.55 26.48 -10.42
N LYS A 17 -6.76 26.86 -11.45
CA LYS A 17 -5.95 25.87 -12.19
C LYS A 17 -4.85 25.24 -11.34
N ASN A 18 -4.34 25.99 -10.36
CA ASN A 18 -3.23 25.57 -9.50
C ASN A 18 -3.69 25.19 -8.09
N THR A 19 -5.00 25.09 -7.86
CA THR A 19 -5.55 24.68 -6.55
C THR A 19 -5.80 23.18 -6.54
N PRO A 20 -5.53 22.47 -5.43
CA PRO A 20 -5.88 21.06 -5.28
C PRO A 20 -7.37 20.82 -5.55
N TYR A 21 -7.69 19.69 -6.20
CA TYR A 21 -9.07 19.31 -6.45
C TYR A 21 -9.67 18.68 -5.19
N GLU A 22 -10.71 19.31 -4.65
CA GLU A 22 -11.41 18.85 -3.44
C GLU A 22 -12.93 18.79 -3.69
N SER A 23 -13.37 18.41 -4.91
CA SER A 23 -14.80 18.32 -5.29
C SER A 23 -15.65 19.58 -5.02
N GLY A 24 -15.04 20.77 -5.06
CA GLY A 24 -15.73 22.06 -4.93
C GLY A 24 -15.67 22.71 -3.54
N ILE A 25 -14.99 22.09 -2.56
CA ILE A 25 -14.67 22.73 -1.28
C ILE A 25 -13.23 23.25 -1.26
N ASP A 26 -12.92 24.17 -0.36
CA ASP A 26 -11.54 24.58 -0.13
C ASP A 26 -10.79 23.44 0.59
N SER A 27 -9.55 23.16 0.16
CA SER A 27 -8.73 22.14 0.79
C SER A 27 -8.35 22.62 2.21
N VAL A 28 -8.92 21.95 3.22
CA VAL A 28 -8.76 22.29 4.63
C VAL A 28 -8.02 21.19 5.38
N GLY A 29 -7.07 21.57 6.23
CA GLY A 29 -6.34 20.64 7.08
C GLY A 29 -4.88 20.45 6.69
N SER A 30 -4.22 19.50 7.37
CA SER A 30 -2.81 19.17 7.14
C SER A 30 -2.68 18.01 6.15
N ALA A 31 -1.79 18.13 5.17
CA ALA A 31 -1.44 17.05 4.24
C ALA A 31 -0.73 15.84 4.91
N ARG A 32 -0.57 15.85 6.25
CA ARG A 32 0.06 14.78 7.01
C ARG A 32 -0.95 13.72 7.42
N MET A 33 -1.17 12.75 6.54
CA MET A 33 -1.90 11.53 6.88
C MET A 33 -0.98 10.48 7.50
N ARG A 34 -1.50 9.74 8.48
CA ARG A 34 -0.79 8.58 9.03
C ARG A 34 -0.92 7.43 8.04
N LEU A 35 0.15 7.18 7.28
CA LEU A 35 0.23 5.96 6.48
C LEU A 35 0.32 4.76 7.43
N SER A 36 -0.42 3.69 7.10
CA SER A 36 -0.38 2.45 7.89
C SER A 36 1.02 1.83 7.82
N ALA A 37 1.52 1.30 8.95
CA ALA A 37 2.79 0.57 9.01
C ALA A 37 2.84 -0.64 8.06
N LYS A 38 1.68 -1.14 7.61
CA LYS A 38 1.58 -2.21 6.60
C LYS A 38 2.31 -1.88 5.30
N PHE A 39 2.27 -0.62 4.85
CA PHE A 39 2.98 -0.20 3.63
C PHE A 39 4.50 -0.32 3.77
N TYR A 40 5.03 -0.01 4.97
CA TYR A 40 6.45 -0.15 5.27
C TYR A 40 6.89 -1.61 5.27
N LEU A 41 6.11 -2.50 5.90
CA LEU A 41 6.44 -3.93 5.96
C LEU A 41 6.50 -4.56 4.55
N VAL A 42 5.54 -4.22 3.68
CA VAL A 42 5.55 -4.68 2.29
C VAL A 42 6.74 -4.12 1.51
N ALA A 43 7.05 -2.83 1.66
CA ALA A 43 8.18 -2.21 0.97
C ALA A 43 9.54 -2.79 1.43
N MET A 44 9.73 -2.97 2.74
CA MET A 44 10.96 -3.56 3.28
C MET A 44 11.15 -5.01 2.81
N PHE A 45 10.08 -5.81 2.83
CA PHE A 45 10.13 -7.18 2.33
C PHE A 45 10.40 -7.24 0.82
N PHE A 46 9.82 -6.34 0.05
CA PHE A 46 10.08 -6.24 -1.39
C PHE A 46 11.57 -5.99 -1.68
N VAL A 47 12.20 -5.06 -0.96
CA VAL A 47 13.64 -4.77 -1.13
C VAL A 47 14.50 -5.99 -0.78
N ILE A 48 14.19 -6.68 0.32
CA ILE A 48 14.92 -7.89 0.71
C ILE A 48 14.75 -8.96 -0.38
N PHE A 49 13.51 -9.26 -0.77
CA PHE A 49 13.23 -10.28 -1.79
C PHE A 49 13.87 -9.95 -3.15
N ASP A 50 13.95 -8.68 -3.55
CA ASP A 50 14.60 -8.22 -4.78
C ASP A 50 16.11 -8.48 -4.77
N VAL A 51 16.77 -8.22 -3.63
CA VAL A 51 18.20 -8.57 -3.45
C VAL A 51 18.42 -10.08 -3.50
N GLU A 52 17.51 -10.86 -2.93
CA GLU A 52 17.63 -12.32 -2.93
C GLU A 52 17.40 -12.89 -4.34
N ALA A 53 16.50 -12.27 -5.13
CA ALA A 53 16.33 -12.59 -6.54
C ALA A 53 17.59 -12.26 -7.37
N LEU A 54 18.30 -11.18 -7.04
CA LEU A 54 19.59 -10.87 -7.66
C LEU A 54 20.64 -11.97 -7.38
N TYR A 55 20.70 -12.52 -6.17
CA TYR A 55 21.59 -13.65 -5.86
C TYR A 55 21.24 -14.89 -6.66
N LEU A 56 19.95 -15.22 -6.78
CA LEU A 56 19.51 -16.32 -7.64
C LEU A 56 19.83 -16.09 -9.10
N TYR A 57 19.72 -14.85 -9.59
CA TYR A 57 20.12 -14.51 -10.94
C TYR A 57 21.62 -14.70 -11.16
N ALA A 58 22.47 -14.22 -10.24
CA ALA A 58 23.92 -14.40 -10.33
C ALA A 58 24.29 -15.90 -10.36
N TRP A 59 23.69 -16.71 -9.49
CA TRP A 59 23.85 -18.16 -9.54
C TRP A 59 23.33 -18.77 -10.85
N SER A 60 22.19 -18.28 -11.36
CA SER A 60 21.58 -18.81 -12.59
C SER A 60 22.47 -18.69 -13.83
N VAL A 61 23.33 -17.67 -13.86
CA VAL A 61 24.27 -17.43 -14.97
C VAL A 61 25.40 -18.47 -14.98
N SER A 62 25.78 -19.03 -13.82
CA SER A 62 26.91 -19.96 -13.69
C SER A 62 26.53 -21.37 -13.21
N ILE A 63 25.30 -21.83 -13.50
CA ILE A 63 24.77 -23.12 -13.00
C ILE A 63 25.69 -24.30 -13.35
N ARG A 64 26.30 -24.29 -14.55
CA ARG A 64 27.13 -25.40 -15.03
C ARG A 64 28.44 -25.50 -14.26
N GLU A 65 29.02 -24.36 -13.92
CA GLU A 65 30.29 -24.25 -13.22
C GLU A 65 30.13 -24.51 -11.71
N SER A 66 28.98 -24.13 -11.15
CA SER A 66 28.66 -24.35 -9.73
C SER A 66 28.34 -25.81 -9.38
N GLY A 67 27.90 -26.61 -10.35
CA GLY A 67 27.64 -28.04 -10.19
C GLY A 67 26.59 -28.36 -9.11
N TRP A 68 26.66 -29.58 -8.55
CA TRP A 68 25.69 -30.07 -7.55
C TRP A 68 25.72 -29.31 -6.23
N ILE A 69 26.90 -28.82 -5.82
CA ILE A 69 27.04 -28.08 -4.57
C ILE A 69 26.28 -26.76 -4.66
N GLY A 70 26.49 -25.98 -5.73
CA GLY A 70 25.74 -24.75 -5.94
C GLY A 70 24.24 -24.96 -6.12
N PHE A 71 23.82 -26.09 -6.69
CA PHE A 71 22.40 -26.44 -6.76
C PHE A 71 21.78 -26.65 -5.38
N ILE A 72 22.47 -27.35 -4.47
CA ILE A 72 21.99 -27.57 -3.10
C ILE A 72 21.93 -26.23 -2.34
N GLU A 73 22.95 -25.38 -2.49
CA GLU A 73 22.96 -24.04 -1.90
C GLU A 73 21.77 -23.19 -2.39
N ALA A 74 21.52 -23.16 -3.70
CA ALA A 74 20.38 -22.44 -4.28
C ALA A 74 19.04 -23.01 -3.80
N ALA A 75 18.91 -24.34 -3.67
CA ALA A 75 17.69 -24.98 -3.18
C ALA A 75 17.40 -24.61 -1.71
N ILE A 76 18.41 -24.62 -0.84
CA ILE A 76 18.28 -24.20 0.55
C ILE A 76 17.92 -22.71 0.62
N PHE A 77 18.56 -21.88 -0.19
CA PHE A 77 18.29 -20.45 -0.26
C PHE A 77 16.83 -20.15 -0.66
N ILE A 78 16.32 -20.85 -1.69
CA ILE A 78 14.90 -20.74 -2.10
C ILE A 78 13.97 -21.19 -0.97
N LEU A 79 14.29 -22.26 -0.25
CA LEU A 79 13.49 -22.72 0.90
C LEU A 79 13.40 -21.66 2.00
N VAL A 80 14.50 -20.96 2.28
CA VAL A 80 14.53 -19.86 3.26
C VAL A 80 13.64 -18.70 2.80
N LEU A 81 13.68 -18.33 1.52
CA LEU A 81 12.77 -17.31 0.96
C LEU A 81 11.30 -17.71 1.11
N LEU A 82 11.00 -18.98 0.84
CA LEU A 82 9.65 -19.51 0.92
C LEU A 82 9.15 -19.52 2.38
N ALA A 83 10.01 -19.84 3.33
CA ALA A 83 9.71 -19.74 4.76
C ALA A 83 9.43 -18.28 5.19
N GLY A 84 10.23 -17.32 4.73
CA GLY A 84 10.00 -15.89 4.97
C GLY A 84 8.67 -15.40 4.39
N LEU A 85 8.34 -15.82 3.17
CA LEU A 85 7.05 -15.50 2.54
C LEU A 85 5.87 -16.08 3.32
N VAL A 86 5.95 -17.36 3.71
CA VAL A 86 4.90 -18.00 4.53
C VAL A 86 4.73 -17.26 5.85
N TYR A 87 5.82 -16.89 6.53
CA TYR A 87 5.76 -16.13 7.77
C TYR A 87 5.04 -14.79 7.59
N LEU A 88 5.34 -14.06 6.52
CA LEU A 88 4.71 -12.77 6.22
C LEU A 88 3.21 -12.91 5.96
N VAL A 89 2.80 -13.93 5.20
CA VAL A 89 1.39 -14.25 4.96
C VAL A 89 0.68 -14.59 6.28
N ARG A 90 1.33 -15.34 7.18
CA ARG A 90 0.76 -15.73 8.48
C ARG A 90 0.59 -14.54 9.43
N ILE A 91 1.41 -13.51 9.31
CA ILE A 91 1.28 -12.26 10.08
C ILE A 91 0.13 -11.37 9.58
N GLY A 92 -0.43 -11.67 8.40
CA GLY A 92 -1.46 -10.82 7.80
C GLY A 92 -0.92 -9.46 7.36
N ALA A 93 0.40 -9.37 7.11
CA ALA A 93 0.99 -8.17 6.52
C ALA A 93 0.43 -7.88 5.11
N LEU A 94 -0.08 -8.94 4.45
CA LEU A 94 -0.77 -8.90 3.17
C LEU A 94 -2.29 -8.67 3.28
N ASP A 95 -2.85 -8.60 4.49
CA ASP A 95 -4.28 -8.35 4.66
C ASP A 95 -4.58 -6.86 4.62
N TRP A 96 -5.10 -6.39 3.49
CA TRP A 96 -5.58 -5.01 3.31
C TRP A 96 -7.00 -4.78 3.83
N THR A 97 -7.65 -5.79 4.41
CA THR A 97 -8.98 -5.61 4.99
C THR A 97 -8.91 -4.57 6.11
N PRO A 98 -9.63 -3.43 6.00
CA PRO A 98 -9.74 -2.51 7.11
C PRO A 98 -10.38 -3.26 8.26
N ALA A 99 -9.76 -3.23 9.44
CA ALA A 99 -10.40 -3.68 10.66
C ALA A 99 -11.67 -2.83 10.79
N ARG A 100 -12.82 -3.37 10.36
CA ARG A 100 -14.11 -2.72 10.44
C ARG A 100 -14.33 -2.58 11.93
N SER A 101 -13.95 -1.43 12.48
CA SER A 101 -14.22 -1.08 13.86
C SER A 101 -15.73 -1.16 13.96
N LYS A 102 -16.23 -2.29 14.47
CA LYS A 102 -17.60 -2.46 14.91
C LYS A 102 -17.72 -1.63 16.18
N ARG A 103 -17.53 -0.32 16.07
CA ARG A 103 -17.98 0.63 17.07
C ARG A 103 -19.49 0.65 16.90
N ARG A 104 -20.10 -0.34 17.54
CA ARG A 104 -21.53 -0.47 17.77
C ARG A 104 -22.01 0.91 18.19
N VAL A 105 -22.71 1.61 17.31
CA VAL A 105 -23.49 2.79 17.67
C VAL A 105 -24.57 2.26 18.59
N LYS A 106 -24.26 2.16 19.87
CA LYS A 106 -25.20 1.90 20.95
C LYS A 106 -25.66 3.26 21.44
N HIS A 107 -26.28 4.04 20.56
CA HIS A 107 -27.14 5.13 21.00
C HIS A 107 -28.57 4.64 20.80
N PRO A 108 -29.26 4.18 21.86
CA PRO A 108 -30.70 4.17 21.81
C PRO A 108 -31.11 5.64 21.68
N SER A 109 -31.62 6.04 20.52
CA SER A 109 -32.38 7.27 20.40
C SER A 109 -33.65 7.08 21.23
N THR A 110 -33.58 7.49 22.49
CA THR A 110 -34.78 7.74 23.29
C THR A 110 -35.50 8.90 22.63
N VAL A 111 -36.40 8.57 21.70
CA VAL A 111 -37.37 9.50 21.16
C VAL A 111 -38.37 9.77 22.29
N THR A 112 -38.10 10.80 23.09
CA THR A 112 -39.09 11.34 24.02
C THR A 112 -40.20 11.96 23.20
N ASN A 113 -41.31 11.26 23.09
CA ASN A 113 -42.54 11.75 22.48
C ASN A 113 -43.17 12.77 23.44
N THR A 114 -42.87 14.06 23.27
CA THR A 114 -43.58 15.14 23.95
C THR A 114 -44.87 15.46 23.19
N ASN A 115 -45.82 14.54 23.24
CA ASN A 115 -47.22 14.87 23.01
C ASN A 115 -47.80 15.38 24.34
N SER A 116 -47.68 16.68 24.56
CA SER A 116 -48.45 17.38 25.59
C SER A 116 -49.05 18.64 24.98
N HIS A 117 -50.12 18.44 24.20
CA HIS A 117 -51.19 19.41 24.13
C HIS A 117 -51.97 19.36 25.46
N PRO A 118 -52.11 20.50 26.13
CA PRO A 118 -53.42 20.85 26.65
C PRO A 118 -53.79 22.29 26.28
N GLN A 119 -55.00 22.41 25.73
CA GLN A 119 -55.97 23.52 25.87
C GLN A 119 -55.41 24.95 25.79
#